data_AF-A0A955P775-F1
#
_entry.id   AF-A0A955P775-F1
#
_cell.length_a   1.000
_cell.length_b   1.000
_cell.length_c   1.000
_cell.angle_alpha   90.00
_cell.angle_beta   90.00
_cell.angle_gamma   90.00
#
_symmetry.space_group_name_H-M   'P 1'
#
loop_
_entity.id
_entity.type
_entity.pdbx_description
1 polymer ?
#
loop_
_entity_poly.entity_id
_entity_poly.type
_entity_poly.pdbx_seq_one_letter_code
_entity_poly.pdbx_strand_id
1 'polypeptide(L)'
;MHPFNQYLRSISLKRDDVPSFEKYPFSIPAIRNLKHLDLHPKVTYLIGENGTGKSTLLEAMAVAFGLNPEGGSRNFNFATRESHSELHRYFSQVRGLWRPEDTFFLRAESFYNVATQVEQLDVSGYGKRSLHEQSHGESFWTLLTVRFRGNGFYMLDEPEAALSPTRQMAAIRVIHDLVQANSQFVIATHSPIVMAYPESKIYQLSEDSIEEVK
;
A
#
# COMPACT_ATOMS: atom_id res chain seq x y z
N MET A 1 -22.55 -3.28 5.16
CA MET A 1 -21.37 -4.04 4.69
C MET A 1 -21.06 -5.08 5.75
N HIS A 2 -21.03 -6.37 5.42
CA HIS A 2 -20.75 -7.39 6.43
C HIS A 2 -19.29 -7.29 6.91
N PRO A 3 -19.01 -7.39 8.22
CA PRO A 3 -17.65 -7.26 8.78
C PRO A 3 -16.67 -8.36 8.31
N PHE A 4 -17.15 -9.34 7.54
CA PHE A 4 -16.37 -10.48 7.03
C PHE A 4 -15.73 -10.25 5.64
N ASN A 5 -15.95 -9.10 4.98
CA ASN A 5 -15.41 -8.83 3.64
C ASN A 5 -14.02 -8.15 3.63
N GLN A 6 -13.42 -7.91 4.79
CA GLN A 6 -12.12 -7.25 4.89
C GLN A 6 -10.97 -8.24 4.68
N TYR A 7 -10.01 -7.96 3.79
CA TYR A 7 -8.89 -8.86 3.49
C TYR A 7 -7.76 -8.79 4.53
N LEU A 8 -7.37 -7.60 4.94
CA LEU A 8 -6.44 -7.38 6.05
C LEU A 8 -7.16 -6.59 7.15
N ARG A 9 -7.35 -7.21 8.31
CA ARG A 9 -8.16 -6.66 9.41
C ARG A 9 -7.34 -5.83 10.36
N SER A 10 -6.19 -6.35 10.77
CA SER A 10 -5.30 -5.65 11.69
C SER A 10 -3.88 -6.14 11.55
N ILE A 11 -2.97 -5.34 12.06
CA ILE A 11 -1.55 -5.68 12.20
C ILE A 11 -1.10 -5.44 13.63
N SER A 12 -0.09 -6.18 14.06
CA SER A 12 0.58 -5.97 15.35
C SER A 12 2.06 -6.31 15.22
N LEU A 13 2.88 -5.66 16.04
CA LEU A 13 4.31 -5.96 16.12
C LEU A 13 4.52 -7.06 17.15
N LYS A 14 5.25 -8.13 16.78
CA LYS A 14 5.71 -9.17 17.70
C LYS A 14 6.88 -8.64 18.52
N ARG A 15 6.57 -7.76 19.47
CA ARG A 15 7.56 -6.98 20.23
C ARG A 15 8.60 -7.85 20.94
N ASP A 16 8.19 -9.01 21.44
CA ASP A 16 9.06 -9.94 22.16
C ASP A 16 10.12 -10.59 21.25
N ASP A 17 9.87 -10.63 19.94
CA ASP A 17 10.80 -11.16 18.95
C ASP A 17 11.76 -10.08 18.39
N VAL A 18 11.50 -8.79 18.68
CA VAL A 18 12.27 -7.67 18.09
C VAL A 18 13.71 -7.68 18.62
N PRO A 19 14.73 -7.72 17.76
CA PRO A 19 16.13 -7.85 18.19
C PRO A 19 16.67 -6.61 18.91
N SER A 20 16.23 -5.42 18.50
CA SER A 20 16.59 -4.16 19.16
C SER A 20 15.67 -3.03 18.68
N PHE A 21 15.10 -2.27 19.61
CA PHE A 21 14.38 -1.04 19.29
C PHE A 21 15.30 0.14 18.98
N GLU A 22 16.63 0.01 19.11
CA GLU A 22 17.58 1.09 18.77
C GLU A 22 18.09 1.01 17.32
N LYS A 23 17.76 -0.06 16.60
CA LYS A 23 18.17 -0.25 15.20
C LYS A 23 17.01 0.02 14.26
N TYR A 24 17.30 0.63 13.11
CA TYR A 24 16.35 0.68 12.01
C TYR A 24 15.94 -0.75 11.63
N PRO A 25 14.67 -1.03 11.33
CA PRO A 25 13.52 -0.11 11.25
C PRO A 25 12.79 0.13 12.58
N PHE A 26 13.12 -0.61 13.64
CA PHE A 26 12.43 -0.57 14.95
C PHE A 26 12.71 0.69 15.77
N SER A 27 13.74 1.46 15.39
CA SER A 27 14.04 2.77 15.97
C SER A 27 13.14 3.88 15.49
N ILE A 28 12.38 3.69 14.40
CA ILE A 28 11.36 4.63 13.98
C ILE A 28 10.29 4.69 15.09
N PRO A 29 9.98 5.86 15.66
CA PRO A 29 9.10 5.94 16.83
C PRO A 29 7.69 5.37 16.61
N ALA A 30 7.08 5.68 15.47
CA ALA A 30 5.79 5.12 15.07
C ALA A 30 5.78 3.57 15.09
N ILE A 31 6.87 2.95 14.63
CA ILE A 31 7.01 1.49 14.61
C ILE A 31 7.36 0.96 16.01
N ARG A 32 8.27 1.63 16.72
CA ARG A 32 8.69 1.30 18.08
C ARG A 32 7.50 1.22 19.03
N ASN A 33 6.50 2.08 18.86
CA ASN A 33 5.32 2.16 19.72
C ASN A 33 4.09 1.44 19.15
N LEU A 34 4.18 0.87 17.96
CA LEU A 34 3.13 0.06 17.38
C LEU A 34 2.91 -1.21 18.22
N LYS A 35 1.69 -1.33 18.76
CA LYS A 35 1.22 -2.55 19.44
C LYS A 35 0.22 -3.29 18.57
N HIS A 36 -0.81 -2.57 18.14
CA HIS A 36 -1.90 -3.08 17.33
C HIS A 36 -2.48 -1.93 16.52
N LEU A 37 -2.90 -2.21 15.28
CA LEU A 37 -3.53 -1.24 14.40
C LEU A 37 -4.64 -1.92 13.61
N ASP A 38 -5.87 -1.46 13.80
CA ASP A 38 -7.06 -1.96 13.11
C ASP A 38 -7.25 -1.22 11.78
N LEU A 39 -7.26 -1.96 10.68
CA LEU A 39 -7.51 -1.39 9.38
C LEU A 39 -9.00 -1.23 9.13
N HIS A 40 -9.36 -0.30 8.26
CA HIS A 40 -10.72 -0.10 7.80
C HIS A 40 -11.05 -1.13 6.69
N PRO A 41 -12.28 -1.65 6.62
CA PRO A 41 -12.68 -2.61 5.59
C PRO A 41 -12.64 -2.04 4.16
N LYS A 42 -12.72 -0.72 4.01
CA LYS A 42 -12.67 0.00 2.73
C LYS A 42 -11.31 0.64 2.49
N VAL A 43 -11.05 1.80 3.10
CA VAL A 43 -9.82 2.57 2.90
C VAL A 43 -9.20 2.96 4.23
N THR A 44 -7.91 2.71 4.40
CA THR A 44 -7.08 3.23 5.49
C THR A 44 -5.98 4.12 4.94
N TYR A 45 -5.83 5.31 5.51
CA TYR A 45 -4.73 6.22 5.20
C TYR A 45 -3.65 6.18 6.29
N LEU A 46 -2.39 6.20 5.87
CA LEU A 46 -1.22 6.43 6.72
C LEU A 46 -0.65 7.80 6.33
N ILE A 47 -0.66 8.75 7.27
CA ILE A 47 -0.28 10.14 7.04
C ILE A 47 0.82 10.54 8.03
N GLY A 48 1.50 11.65 7.77
CA GLY A 48 2.59 12.13 8.61
C GLY A 48 3.72 12.72 7.78
N GLU A 49 4.66 13.38 8.45
CA GLU A 49 5.81 14.01 7.83
C GLU A 49 6.74 12.99 7.15
N ASN A 50 7.64 13.47 6.30
CA ASN A 50 8.66 12.62 5.70
C ASN A 50 9.58 12.04 6.77
N GLY A 51 9.93 10.75 6.65
CA GLY A 51 10.76 10.05 7.63
C GLY A 51 10.01 9.47 8.85
N THR A 52 8.71 9.73 9.01
CA THR A 52 7.89 9.16 10.11
C THR A 52 7.63 7.65 10.00
N GLY A 53 8.03 7.03 8.89
CA GLY A 53 7.93 5.58 8.67
C GLY A 53 6.71 5.09 7.91
N LYS A 54 5.94 5.97 7.25
CA LYS A 54 4.75 5.61 6.44
C LYS A 54 5.06 4.50 5.43
N SER A 55 6.03 4.74 4.54
CA SER A 55 6.46 3.80 3.51
C SER A 55 7.06 2.52 4.10
N THR A 56 7.80 2.63 5.21
CA THR A 56 8.38 1.47 5.91
C THR A 56 7.30 0.58 6.52
N LEU A 57 6.27 1.18 7.13
CA LEU A 57 5.13 0.47 7.69
C LEU A 57 4.31 -0.18 6.57
N LEU A 58 4.01 0.55 5.49
CA LEU A 58 3.25 0.04 4.34
C LEU A 58 4.00 -1.10 3.62
N GLU A 59 5.29 -0.95 3.36
CA GLU A 59 6.15 -2.01 2.79
C GLU A 59 6.08 -3.27 3.65
N ALA A 60 6.23 -3.13 4.96
CA ALA A 60 6.21 -4.27 5.85
C ALA A 60 4.84 -4.96 5.90
N MET A 61 3.73 -4.20 5.79
CA MET A 61 2.39 -4.78 5.59
C MET A 61 2.31 -5.56 4.27
N ALA A 62 2.80 -4.99 3.17
CA ALA A 62 2.75 -5.60 1.84
C ALA A 62 3.53 -6.92 1.79
N VAL A 63 4.78 -6.90 2.28
CA VAL A 63 5.66 -8.08 2.30
C VAL A 63 5.09 -9.16 3.21
N ALA A 64 4.63 -8.82 4.41
CA ALA A 64 3.98 -9.79 5.29
C ALA A 64 2.63 -10.30 4.73
N PHE A 65 2.00 -9.58 3.79
CA PHE A 65 0.84 -10.06 3.03
C PHE A 65 1.22 -11.03 1.88
N GLY A 66 2.51 -11.11 1.55
CA GLY A 66 3.08 -11.92 0.47
C GLY A 66 3.18 -11.19 -0.87
N LEU A 67 3.32 -9.85 -0.85
CA LEU A 67 3.63 -9.04 -2.02
C LEU A 67 5.14 -8.78 -2.11
N ASN A 68 5.60 -8.46 -3.32
CA ASN A 68 7.00 -8.13 -3.53
C ASN A 68 7.32 -6.75 -2.92
N PRO A 69 8.41 -6.59 -2.15
CA PRO A 69 8.80 -5.30 -1.58
C PRO A 69 9.14 -4.21 -2.61
N GLU A 70 9.53 -4.58 -3.84
CA GLU A 70 9.72 -3.65 -4.97
C GLU A 70 8.39 -3.20 -5.62
N GLY A 71 7.27 -3.70 -5.12
CA GLY A 71 5.95 -3.46 -5.68
C GLY A 71 5.55 -4.46 -6.76
N GLY A 72 4.37 -4.25 -7.35
CA GLY A 72 3.73 -5.17 -8.27
C GLY A 72 2.77 -6.14 -7.60
N SER A 73 2.31 -7.12 -8.38
CA SER A 73 1.44 -8.21 -7.89
C SER A 73 2.27 -9.41 -7.42
N ARG A 74 1.63 -10.44 -6.85
CA ARG A 74 2.29 -11.65 -6.32
C ARG A 74 3.22 -12.38 -7.30
N ASN A 75 2.98 -12.24 -8.61
CA ASN A 75 3.73 -12.96 -9.64
C ASN A 75 5.02 -12.24 -10.08
N PHE A 76 5.31 -11.07 -9.52
CA PHE A 76 6.53 -10.32 -9.83
C PHE A 76 7.65 -10.76 -8.88
N ASN A 77 8.63 -11.51 -9.40
CA ASN A 77 9.84 -11.87 -8.66
C ASN A 77 10.98 -10.96 -9.10
N PHE A 78 11.18 -9.85 -8.38
CA PHE A 78 12.39 -9.03 -8.51
C PHE A 78 13.55 -9.72 -7.80
N ALA A 79 14.59 -10.09 -8.54
CA ALA A 79 15.85 -10.57 -7.98
C ALA A 79 16.77 -9.36 -7.70
N THR A 80 16.40 -8.53 -6.73
CA THR A 80 17.26 -7.43 -6.24
C THR A 80 17.71 -7.73 -4.81
N ARG A 81 18.99 -7.40 -4.53
CA ARG A 81 19.67 -7.61 -3.25
C ARG A 81 18.91 -6.95 -2.08
N GLU A 82 19.07 -7.55 -0.90
CA GLU A 82 18.52 -7.21 0.43
C GLU A 82 18.66 -5.74 0.88
N SER A 83 17.94 -4.79 0.27
CA SER A 83 17.79 -3.41 0.81
C SER A 83 16.45 -3.16 1.51
N HIS A 84 15.59 -4.18 1.60
CA HIS A 84 14.27 -4.04 2.21
C HIS A 84 14.30 -4.22 3.72
N SER A 85 13.29 -3.64 4.37
CA SER A 85 13.15 -3.68 5.81
C SER A 85 12.82 -5.09 6.31
N GLU A 86 13.61 -5.59 7.26
CA GLU A 86 13.37 -6.85 7.97
C GLU A 86 12.09 -6.82 8.84
N LEU A 87 11.45 -5.65 8.96
CA LEU A 87 10.28 -5.41 9.80
C LEU A 87 9.14 -6.40 9.54
N HIS A 88 8.92 -6.79 8.28
CA HIS A 88 7.86 -7.72 7.88
C HIS A 88 7.92 -9.06 8.63
N ARG A 89 9.10 -9.52 9.04
CA ARG A 89 9.29 -10.78 9.79
C ARG A 89 8.72 -10.72 11.20
N TYR A 90 8.64 -9.51 11.76
CA TYR A 90 8.16 -9.25 13.11
C TYR A 90 6.72 -8.74 13.12
N PHE A 91 6.03 -8.75 11.97
CA PHE A 91 4.61 -8.45 11.89
C PHE A 91 3.76 -9.70 12.10
N SER A 92 2.74 -9.54 12.94
CA SER A 92 1.55 -10.39 12.97
C SER A 92 0.45 -9.70 12.19
N GLN A 93 -0.27 -10.46 11.37
CA GLN A 93 -1.39 -9.96 10.58
C GLN A 93 -2.63 -10.80 10.86
N VAL A 94 -3.75 -10.14 11.11
CA VAL A 94 -5.07 -10.78 11.12
C VAL A 94 -5.70 -10.55 9.76
N ARG A 95 -5.86 -11.63 8.99
CA ARG A 95 -6.49 -11.59 7.67
C ARG A 95 -7.97 -11.95 7.75
N GLY A 96 -8.71 -11.56 6.72
CA GLY A 96 -10.09 -11.98 6.51
C GLY A 96 -10.22 -13.46 6.17
N LEU A 97 -11.47 -13.93 6.13
CA LEU A 97 -11.81 -15.28 5.69
C LEU A 97 -11.53 -15.48 4.20
N TRP A 98 -11.81 -14.43 3.41
CA TRP A 98 -11.68 -14.46 1.95
C TRP A 98 -10.30 -13.98 1.50
N ARG A 99 -9.79 -14.59 0.44
CA ARG A 99 -8.58 -14.13 -0.24
C ARG A 99 -8.98 -13.16 -1.35
N PRO A 100 -8.27 -12.04 -1.52
CA PRO A 100 -8.51 -11.15 -2.65
C PRO A 100 -8.16 -11.86 -3.96
N GLU A 101 -8.95 -11.62 -5.00
CA GLU A 101 -8.71 -12.12 -6.36
C GLU A 101 -7.56 -11.36 -7.03
N ASP A 102 -7.38 -10.10 -6.65
CA ASP A 102 -6.31 -9.25 -7.15
C ASP A 102 -5.57 -8.57 -6.00
N THR A 103 -4.26 -8.41 -6.15
CA THR A 103 -3.43 -7.75 -5.14
C THR A 103 -2.33 -6.97 -5.79
N PHE A 104 -2.08 -5.77 -5.30
CA PHE A 104 -1.01 -4.94 -5.84
C PHE A 104 -0.43 -4.02 -4.76
N PHE A 105 0.91 -3.96 -4.70
CA PHE A 105 1.63 -2.95 -3.93
C PHE A 105 2.29 -1.98 -4.90
N LEU A 106 2.02 -0.69 -4.75
CA LEU A 106 2.56 0.34 -5.64
C LEU A 106 3.45 1.29 -4.85
N ARG A 107 4.67 1.45 -5.34
CA ARG A 107 5.64 2.45 -4.88
C ARG A 107 5.88 3.46 -5.98
N ALA A 108 5.88 4.74 -5.64
CA ALA A 108 6.20 5.79 -6.60
C ALA A 108 7.62 5.62 -7.18
N GLU A 109 8.60 5.21 -6.36
CA GLU A 109 10.02 5.09 -6.74
C GLU A 109 10.35 3.82 -7.55
N SER A 110 9.77 2.66 -7.20
CA SER A 110 10.03 1.39 -7.88
C SER A 110 9.09 1.12 -9.07
N PHE A 111 8.26 2.10 -9.45
CA PHE A 111 7.27 1.95 -10.53
C PHE A 111 7.90 1.44 -11.84
N TYR A 112 9.09 1.93 -12.17
CA TYR A 112 9.80 1.54 -13.40
C TYR A 112 10.17 0.05 -13.42
N ASN A 113 10.50 -0.54 -12.27
CA ASN A 113 10.78 -1.97 -12.15
C ASN A 113 9.55 -2.79 -12.55
N VAL A 114 8.35 -2.36 -12.11
CA VAL A 114 7.09 -3.01 -12.49
C VAL A 114 6.82 -2.90 -13.99
N ALA A 115 7.03 -1.71 -14.58
CA ALA A 115 6.89 -1.53 -16.03
C ALA A 115 7.81 -2.48 -16.81
N THR A 116 9.06 -2.69 -16.34
CA THR A 116 10.04 -3.57 -17.00
C THR A 116 9.61 -5.01 -16.98
N GLN A 117 9.13 -5.48 -15.83
CA GLN A 117 8.67 -6.87 -15.73
C GLN A 117 7.39 -7.12 -16.51
N VAL A 118 6.47 -6.16 -16.59
CA VAL A 118 5.25 -6.32 -17.40
C VAL A 118 5.59 -6.55 -18.87
N GLU A 119 6.55 -5.81 -19.43
CA GLU A 119 7.02 -6.02 -20.80
C GLU A 119 7.72 -7.37 -20.97
N GLN A 120 8.63 -7.71 -20.05
CA GLN A 120 9.42 -8.94 -20.14
C GLN A 120 8.55 -10.21 -20.02
N LEU A 121 7.47 -10.15 -19.24
CA LEU A 121 6.60 -11.28 -18.95
C LEU A 121 5.33 -11.31 -19.83
N ASP A 122 5.16 -10.36 -20.76
CA ASP A 122 3.97 -10.19 -21.62
C ASP A 122 2.64 -10.30 -20.85
N VAL A 123 2.58 -9.64 -19.69
CA VAL A 123 1.44 -9.80 -18.77
C VAL A 123 0.26 -8.97 -19.25
N SER A 124 -0.87 -9.64 -19.50
CA SER A 124 -2.13 -8.98 -19.85
C SER A 124 -2.69 -8.12 -18.69
N GLY A 125 -3.46 -7.07 -19.02
CA GLY A 125 -4.16 -6.24 -18.04
C GLY A 125 -3.54 -4.87 -17.76
N TYR A 126 -2.45 -4.49 -18.44
CA TYR A 126 -1.75 -3.22 -18.27
C TYR A 126 -1.96 -2.22 -19.44
N GLY A 127 -2.97 -2.47 -20.28
CA GLY A 127 -3.28 -1.64 -21.45
C GLY A 127 -2.60 -2.11 -22.74
N LYS A 128 -2.81 -1.37 -23.84
CA LYS A 128 -2.25 -1.67 -25.18
C LYS A 128 -0.89 -1.03 -25.45
N ARG A 129 -0.54 0.02 -24.70
CA ARG A 129 0.75 0.70 -24.80
C ARG A 129 1.64 0.22 -23.67
N SER A 130 2.92 0.09 -23.96
CA SER A 130 3.93 -0.19 -22.95
C SER A 130 3.81 0.79 -21.77
N LEU A 131 3.97 0.28 -20.54
CA LEU A 131 4.08 1.12 -19.34
C LEU A 131 5.40 1.90 -19.30
N HIS A 132 6.43 1.44 -20.02
CA HIS A 132 7.72 2.11 -20.14
C HIS A 132 7.70 3.35 -21.04
N GLU A 133 6.83 3.34 -22.04
CA GLU A 133 6.66 4.46 -22.96
C GLU A 133 5.76 5.57 -22.40
N GLN A 134 5.20 5.38 -21.20
CA GLN A 134 4.29 6.32 -20.53
C GLN A 134 5.04 7.21 -19.53
N SER A 135 4.54 8.44 -19.34
CA SER A 135 4.95 9.25 -18.18
C SER A 135 4.56 8.57 -16.87
N HIS A 136 5.28 8.84 -15.77
CA HIS A 136 4.99 8.23 -14.46
C HIS A 136 3.50 8.36 -14.07
N GLY A 137 2.89 9.51 -14.35
CA GLY A 137 1.48 9.76 -14.09
C GLY A 137 0.49 9.03 -14.98
N GLU A 138 0.83 8.78 -16.24
CA GLU A 138 -0.03 7.99 -17.15
C GLU A 138 0.02 6.52 -16.80
N SER A 139 1.22 6.06 -16.45
CA SER A 139 1.49 4.68 -16.10
C SER A 139 0.77 4.29 -14.79
N PHE A 140 0.85 5.16 -13.76
CA PHE A 140 0.01 5.04 -12.56
C PHE A 140 -1.48 5.02 -12.90
N TRP A 141 -1.93 5.94 -13.75
CA TRP A 141 -3.33 6.04 -14.12
C TRP A 141 -3.84 4.77 -14.82
N THR A 142 -3.02 4.19 -15.70
CA THR A 142 -3.31 2.91 -16.36
C THR A 142 -3.42 1.77 -15.35
N LEU A 143 -2.56 1.72 -14.33
CA LEU A 143 -2.73 0.73 -13.26
C LEU A 143 -4.08 0.87 -12.56
N LEU A 144 -4.39 2.08 -12.13
CA LEU A 144 -5.59 2.35 -11.35
C LEU A 144 -6.88 2.07 -12.15
N THR A 145 -6.88 2.36 -13.46
CA THR A 145 -8.08 2.27 -14.30
C THR A 145 -8.21 0.99 -15.12
N VAL A 146 -7.11 0.27 -15.36
CA VAL A 146 -7.09 -0.92 -16.23
C VAL A 146 -6.63 -2.17 -15.50
N ARG A 147 -5.58 -2.05 -14.68
CA ARG A 147 -4.98 -3.20 -14.00
C ARG A 147 -5.77 -3.61 -12.77
N PHE A 148 -6.19 -2.65 -11.94
CA PHE A 148 -6.93 -2.95 -10.72
C PHE A 148 -8.36 -3.40 -11.05
N ARG A 149 -8.82 -4.42 -10.34
CA ARG A 149 -10.13 -5.05 -10.49
C ARG A 149 -10.90 -5.09 -9.17
N GLY A 150 -12.17 -5.47 -9.23
CA GLY A 150 -12.94 -5.77 -8.02
C GLY A 150 -12.34 -6.94 -7.23
N ASN A 151 -12.84 -7.14 -6.02
CA ASN A 151 -12.36 -8.16 -5.07
C ASN A 151 -10.85 -8.05 -4.79
N GLY A 152 -10.32 -6.83 -4.82
CA GLY A 152 -8.88 -6.59 -4.76
C GLY A 152 -8.38 -6.05 -3.42
N PHE A 153 -7.11 -6.28 -3.10
CA PHE A 153 -6.42 -5.63 -1.99
C PHE A 153 -5.20 -4.85 -2.47
N TYR A 154 -5.25 -3.53 -2.28
CA TYR A 154 -4.29 -2.61 -2.87
C TYR A 154 -3.57 -1.79 -1.80
N MET A 155 -2.25 -1.68 -1.94
CA MET A 155 -1.42 -0.83 -1.09
C MET A 155 -0.72 0.19 -1.97
N LEU A 156 -0.88 1.49 -1.68
CA LEU A 156 -0.34 2.57 -2.51
C LEU A 156 0.53 3.50 -1.67
N ASP A 157 1.77 3.72 -2.10
CA ASP A 157 2.71 4.63 -1.47
C ASP A 157 2.86 5.91 -2.30
N GLU A 158 2.47 7.04 -1.73
CA GLU A 158 2.49 8.39 -2.31
C GLU A 158 1.95 8.47 -3.75
N PRO A 159 0.69 8.01 -3.99
CA PRO A 159 0.09 8.02 -5.33
C PRO A 159 0.00 9.43 -5.94
N GLU A 160 -0.04 10.48 -5.11
CA GLU A 160 -0.06 11.88 -5.52
C GLU A 160 1.20 12.32 -6.26
N ALA A 161 2.36 11.69 -6.01
CA ALA A 161 3.63 12.09 -6.62
C ALA A 161 3.61 11.97 -8.15
N ALA A 162 2.75 11.07 -8.67
CA ALA A 162 2.58 10.85 -10.10
C ALA A 162 1.39 11.63 -10.69
N LEU A 163 0.54 12.28 -9.88
CA LEU A 163 -0.77 12.78 -10.33
C LEU A 163 -0.95 14.28 -10.13
N SER A 164 -1.43 14.96 -11.18
CA SER A 164 -1.94 16.33 -11.04
C SER A 164 -3.18 16.36 -10.11
N PRO A 165 -3.52 17.51 -9.49
CA PRO A 165 -4.69 17.62 -8.60
C PRO A 165 -5.99 17.09 -9.22
N THR A 166 -6.25 17.39 -10.49
CA THR A 166 -7.42 16.89 -11.22
C THR A 166 -7.40 15.36 -11.35
N ARG A 167 -6.23 14.76 -11.60
CA ARG A 167 -6.12 13.30 -11.65
C ARG A 167 -6.21 12.66 -10.27
N GLN A 168 -5.79 13.33 -9.20
CA GLN A 168 -6.01 12.86 -7.82
C GLN A 168 -7.51 12.80 -7.50
N MET A 169 -8.28 13.83 -7.88
CA MET A 169 -9.75 13.81 -7.76
C MET A 169 -10.38 12.67 -8.56
N ALA A 170 -9.91 12.43 -9.78
CA ALA A 170 -10.36 11.31 -10.60
C ALA A 170 -9.97 9.95 -9.96
N ALA A 171 -8.80 9.85 -9.33
CA ALA A 171 -8.33 8.65 -8.64
C ALA A 171 -9.23 8.29 -7.46
N ILE A 172 -9.70 9.27 -6.68
CA ILE A 172 -10.68 9.08 -5.59
C ILE A 172 -11.95 8.42 -6.13
N ARG A 173 -12.43 8.84 -7.31
CA ARG A 173 -13.61 8.22 -7.94
C ARG A 173 -13.34 6.77 -8.32
N VAL A 174 -12.19 6.46 -8.90
CA VAL A 174 -11.84 5.08 -9.28
C VAL A 174 -11.66 4.20 -8.04
N ILE A 175 -11.03 4.70 -6.98
CA ILE A 175 -10.93 4.02 -5.68
C ILE A 175 -12.33 3.73 -5.14
N HIS A 176 -13.26 4.68 -5.23
CA HIS A 176 -14.65 4.48 -4.81
C HIS A 176 -15.31 3.33 -5.57
N ASP A 177 -15.19 3.30 -6.90
CA ASP A 177 -15.77 2.27 -7.73
C ASP A 177 -15.18 0.88 -7.40
N LEU A 178 -13.87 0.79 -7.15
CA LEU A 178 -13.21 -0.45 -6.72
C LEU A 178 -13.65 -0.90 -5.32
N VAL A 179 -13.86 0.03 -4.39
CA VAL A 179 -14.41 -0.24 -3.06
C VAL A 179 -15.85 -0.78 -3.15
N GLN A 180 -16.69 -0.20 -4.01
CA GLN A 180 -18.03 -0.74 -4.27
C GLN A 180 -17.97 -2.15 -4.88
N ALA A 181 -16.90 -2.46 -5.61
CA ALA A 181 -16.60 -3.79 -6.12
C ALA A 181 -15.82 -4.67 -5.11
N ASN A 182 -16.01 -4.49 -3.80
CA ASN A 182 -15.38 -5.28 -2.72
C ASN A 182 -13.85 -5.21 -2.66
N SER A 183 -13.26 -4.06 -3.00
CA SER A 183 -11.82 -3.86 -2.81
C SER A 183 -11.50 -3.14 -1.50
N GLN A 184 -10.31 -3.42 -0.97
CA GLN A 184 -9.76 -2.76 0.21
C GLN A 184 -8.45 -2.04 -0.16
N PHE A 185 -8.22 -0.87 0.44
CA PHE A 185 -7.04 -0.03 0.22
C PHE A 185 -6.33 0.33 1.53
N VAL A 186 -4.99 0.31 1.48
CA VAL A 186 -4.14 1.00 2.46
C VAL A 186 -3.25 1.98 1.69
N ILE A 187 -3.31 3.27 2.01
CA ILE A 187 -2.68 4.33 1.23
C ILE A 187 -1.79 5.17 2.14
N ALA A 188 -0.49 5.21 1.89
CA ALA A 188 0.41 6.19 2.49
C ALA A 188 0.40 7.45 1.62
N THR A 189 0.09 8.61 2.21
CA THR A 189 -0.06 9.86 1.46
C THR A 189 0.15 11.07 2.37
N HIS A 190 0.59 12.18 1.77
CA HIS A 190 0.57 13.51 2.35
C HIS A 190 -0.45 14.42 1.61
N SER A 191 -1.15 13.93 0.58
CA SER A 191 -2.08 14.73 -0.21
C SER A 191 -3.44 14.93 0.47
N PRO A 192 -3.83 16.18 0.81
CA PRO A 192 -5.17 16.48 1.33
C PRO A 192 -6.28 16.10 0.37
N ILE A 193 -6.01 16.10 -0.94
CA ILE A 193 -6.98 15.71 -1.96
C ILE A 193 -7.29 14.22 -1.82
N VAL A 194 -6.25 13.37 -1.81
CA VAL A 194 -6.41 11.92 -1.71
C VAL A 194 -7.06 11.51 -0.39
N MET A 195 -6.74 12.20 0.71
CA MET A 195 -7.33 11.97 2.04
C MET A 195 -8.82 12.37 2.16
N ALA A 196 -9.37 13.08 1.19
CA ALA A 196 -10.76 13.55 1.22
C ALA A 196 -11.80 12.42 0.99
N TYR A 197 -11.38 11.19 0.71
CA TYR A 197 -12.27 10.04 0.53
C TYR A 197 -13.17 9.82 1.78
N PRO A 198 -14.49 9.61 1.59
CA PRO A 198 -15.42 9.36 2.69
C PRO A 198 -15.32 7.91 3.20
N GLU A 199 -15.78 7.62 4.43
CA GLU A 199 -15.77 6.25 4.98
C GLU A 199 -14.37 5.60 4.96
N SER A 200 -13.41 6.29 5.56
CA SER A 200 -12.01 5.88 5.67
C SER A 200 -11.55 6.01 7.12
N LYS A 201 -10.57 5.20 7.52
CA LYS A 201 -9.75 5.51 8.70
C LYS A 201 -8.50 6.28 8.32
N ILE A 202 -8.05 7.22 9.14
CA ILE A 202 -6.79 7.92 8.97
C ILE A 202 -5.93 7.73 10.21
N TYR A 203 -4.74 7.20 10.01
CA TYR A 203 -3.70 7.11 11.02
C TYR A 203 -2.60 8.13 10.77
N GLN A 204 -2.37 9.00 11.74
CA GLN A 204 -1.24 9.92 11.74
C GLN A 204 -0.04 9.28 12.44
N LEU A 205 1.05 9.14 11.69
CA LEU A 205 2.36 8.74 12.19
C LEU A 205 3.12 10.00 12.59
N SER A 206 3.58 10.03 13.84
CA SER A 206 4.38 11.11 14.41
C SER A 206 5.73 10.58 14.90
N GLU A 207 6.54 11.48 15.45
CA GLU A 207 7.79 11.13 16.14
C GLU A 207 7.57 10.41 17.48
N ASP A 208 6.32 10.19 17.90
CA ASP A 208 6.01 9.54 19.17
C ASP A 208 5.08 8.32 19.02
N SER A 209 4.14 8.35 18.08
CA SER A 209 3.01 7.41 18.08
C SER A 209 2.40 7.21 16.70
N ILE A 210 1.45 6.27 16.63
CA ILE A 210 0.49 6.14 15.54
C ILE A 210 -0.88 6.36 16.14
N GLU A 211 -1.60 7.38 15.66
CA GLU A 211 -2.88 7.82 16.24
C GLU A 211 -3.98 7.84 15.18
N GLU A 212 -5.16 7.33 15.54
CA GLU A 212 -6.36 7.42 14.69
C GLU A 212 -6.92 8.84 14.80
N VAL A 213 -6.95 9.59 13.70
CA VAL A 213 -7.43 10.98 13.66
C VAL A 213 -8.76 11.13 12.93
N LYS A 214 -9.24 10.08 12.27
CA LYS A 214 -10.53 9.99 11.58
C LYS A 214 -10.95 8.53 11.41
#